data_AF-A0A4V6P657-F1
#
_entry.id   AF-A0A4V6P657-F1
#
_cell.length_a   1.000
_cell.length_b   1.000
_cell.length_c   1.000
_cell.angle_alpha   90.00
_cell.angle_beta   90.00
_cell.angle_gamma   90.00
#
_symmetry.space_group_name_H-M   'P 1'
#
loop_
_entity.id
_entity.type
_entity.pdbx_description
1 polymer ?
#
loop_
_entity_poly.entity_id
_entity_poly.type
_entity_poly.pdbx_seq_one_letter_code
_entity_poly.pdbx_strand_id
1 'polypeptide(L)'
;MSNLFTALTSALFGRFAPQNDTPRRFRCSSNGATLQFYKAPFVHQSYDAEGNELFTGQSIDGKATYGFVTCRLACPLSDRMLAEQRLFLFMEHLHPHYGIECTTGLDTGLEHRACRDAVGMSEYWQDADGKDWKVMGWTDGTLVTVLYIRNISITDFRRQDAFFESFRFAPARKLA
;
A
#
# COMPACT_ATOMS: atom_id res chain seq x y z
N MET A 1 44.09 1.52 -11.87
CA MET A 1 43.12 1.43 -10.75
C MET A 1 42.36 2.75 -10.61
N SER A 2 41.55 3.13 -11.60
CA SER A 2 40.85 4.43 -11.62
C SER A 2 39.37 4.33 -12.04
N ASN A 3 38.85 3.11 -12.23
CA ASN A 3 37.48 2.88 -12.72
C ASN A 3 36.53 2.33 -11.64
N LEU A 4 37.02 2.03 -10.43
CA LEU A 4 36.18 1.54 -9.33
C LEU A 4 35.52 2.68 -8.54
N PHE A 5 36.23 3.79 -8.34
CA PHE A 5 35.72 4.92 -7.55
C PHE A 5 34.63 5.71 -8.29
N THR A 6 34.71 5.84 -9.61
CA THR A 6 33.72 6.55 -10.42
C THR A 6 32.37 5.83 -10.47
N ALA A 7 32.38 4.49 -10.42
CA ALA A 7 31.18 3.65 -10.37
C ALA A 7 30.44 3.73 -9.03
N LEU A 8 31.18 3.91 -7.91
CA LEU A 8 30.60 4.09 -6.58
C LEU A 8 29.95 5.47 -6.41
N THR A 9 30.52 6.52 -7.00
CA THR A 9 29.90 7.86 -6.97
C THR A 9 28.61 7.94 -7.81
N SER A 10 28.46 7.14 -8.87
CA SER A 10 27.20 7.11 -9.65
C SER A 10 26.08 6.30 -8.98
N ALA A 11 26.41 5.50 -7.96
CA ALA A 11 25.43 4.77 -7.15
C ALA A 11 24.87 5.63 -6.00
N LEU A 12 25.64 6.62 -5.53
CA LEU A 12 25.26 7.50 -4.41
C LEU A 12 24.48 8.74 -4.86
N PHE A 13 24.72 9.22 -6.07
CA PHE A 13 23.90 10.27 -6.70
C PHE A 13 23.02 9.60 -7.74
N GLY A 14 21.92 9.01 -7.26
CA GLY A 14 20.92 8.37 -8.09
C GLY A 14 20.66 9.21 -9.34
N ARG A 15 20.89 8.60 -10.51
CA ARG A 15 20.42 9.15 -11.78
C ARG A 15 19.01 9.66 -11.53
N PHE A 16 18.76 10.94 -11.76
CA PHE A 16 17.41 11.46 -11.89
C PHE A 16 16.73 10.60 -12.95
N ALA A 17 15.98 9.59 -12.49
CA ALA A 17 15.22 8.76 -13.38
C ALA A 17 14.28 9.72 -14.11
N PRO A 18 14.23 9.70 -15.45
CA PRO A 18 13.23 10.47 -16.17
C PRO A 18 11.88 10.14 -15.55
N GLN A 19 11.05 11.16 -15.37
CA GLN A 19 9.71 11.03 -14.83
C GLN A 19 8.98 10.04 -15.75
N ASN A 20 8.87 8.78 -15.31
CA ASN A 20 8.18 7.77 -16.09
C ASN A 20 6.71 8.20 -16.12
N ASP A 21 6.20 8.56 -17.30
CA ASP A 21 4.78 8.86 -17.49
C ASP A 21 3.91 7.59 -17.48
N THR A 22 4.52 6.41 -17.48
CA THR A 22 3.82 5.13 -17.39
C THR A 22 4.08 4.47 -16.03
N PRO A 23 3.03 4.14 -15.26
CA PRO A 23 3.21 3.47 -13.98
C PRO A 23 3.66 2.02 -14.20
N ARG A 24 4.54 1.54 -13.33
CA ARG A 24 5.07 0.17 -13.35
C ARG A 24 4.50 -0.64 -12.19
N ARG A 25 4.35 -1.94 -12.40
CA ARG A 25 3.81 -2.87 -11.40
C ARG A 25 4.90 -3.36 -10.46
N PHE A 26 4.63 -3.31 -9.16
CA PHE A 26 5.48 -3.81 -8.09
C PHE A 26 4.72 -4.81 -7.24
N ARG A 27 5.44 -5.74 -6.62
CA ARG A 27 4.85 -6.71 -5.67
C ARG A 27 4.63 -6.03 -4.33
N CYS A 28 3.46 -6.28 -3.74
CA CYS A 28 3.14 -5.90 -2.35
C CYS A 28 2.94 -7.11 -1.45
N SER A 29 3.19 -8.32 -1.93
CA SER A 29 3.19 -9.54 -1.14
C SER A 29 4.03 -10.64 -1.79
N SER A 30 4.37 -11.68 -1.02
CA SER A 30 5.03 -12.89 -1.53
C SER A 30 4.10 -13.75 -2.39
N ASN A 31 2.78 -13.72 -2.14
CA ASN A 31 1.78 -14.49 -2.89
C ASN A 31 1.47 -13.90 -4.28
N GLY A 32 1.99 -12.71 -4.60
CA GLY A 32 1.88 -12.11 -5.93
C GLY A 32 0.82 -11.02 -6.06
N ALA A 33 0.34 -10.45 -4.95
CA ALA A 33 -0.42 -9.20 -5.00
C ALA A 33 0.47 -8.08 -5.53
N THR A 34 -0.12 -7.16 -6.28
CA THR A 34 0.62 -6.10 -6.96
C THR A 34 -0.08 -4.76 -6.89
N LEU A 35 0.73 -3.71 -7.01
CA LEU A 35 0.31 -2.31 -7.05
C LEU A 35 1.16 -1.56 -8.07
N GLN A 36 0.63 -0.52 -8.69
CA GLN A 36 1.39 0.27 -9.65
C GLN A 36 1.91 1.57 -9.06
N PHE A 37 3.14 1.93 -9.43
CA PHE A 37 3.76 3.20 -9.06
C PHE A 37 4.48 3.83 -10.27
N TYR A 38 4.45 5.16 -10.36
CA TYR A 38 5.21 5.93 -11.34
C TYR A 38 6.72 5.93 -11.00
N LYS A 39 7.05 6.04 -9.71
CA LYS A 39 8.41 5.90 -9.18
C LYS A 39 8.53 4.62 -8.36
N ALA A 40 9.68 3.96 -8.43
CA ALA A 40 9.84 2.69 -7.72
C ALA A 40 9.72 2.91 -6.21
N PRO A 41 8.87 2.16 -5.50
CA PRO A 41 8.78 2.27 -4.06
C PRO A 41 10.01 1.64 -3.40
N PHE A 42 10.43 2.21 -2.27
CA PHE A 42 11.25 1.48 -1.30
C PHE A 42 10.34 0.46 -0.62
N VAL A 43 10.71 -0.83 -0.66
CA VAL A 43 9.90 -1.93 -0.12
C VAL A 43 10.68 -2.65 0.97
N HIS A 44 10.03 -2.90 2.10
CA HIS A 44 10.55 -3.68 3.21
C HIS A 44 9.63 -4.87 3.48
N GLN A 45 10.22 -6.01 3.82
CA GLN A 45 9.52 -7.24 4.17
C GLN A 45 9.95 -7.70 5.56
N SER A 46 9.01 -8.11 6.39
CA SER A 46 9.25 -8.65 7.73
C SER A 46 8.20 -9.69 8.11
N TYR A 47 8.40 -10.33 9.26
CA TYR A 47 7.42 -11.20 9.90
C TYR A 47 7.18 -10.74 11.33
N ASP A 48 5.96 -10.91 11.82
CA ASP A 48 5.66 -10.71 13.24
C ASP A 48 5.80 -12.02 14.05
N ALA A 49 5.54 -11.95 15.36
CA ALA A 49 5.63 -13.09 16.27
C ALA A 49 4.57 -14.17 15.99
N GLU A 50 3.48 -13.83 15.32
CA GLU A 50 2.40 -14.76 14.92
C GLU A 50 2.71 -15.43 13.57
N GLY A 51 3.82 -15.05 12.92
CA GLY A 51 4.22 -15.55 11.61
C GLY A 51 3.50 -14.87 10.45
N ASN A 52 2.75 -13.80 10.70
CA ASN A 52 2.17 -12.99 9.63
C ASN A 52 3.31 -12.29 8.88
N GLU A 53 3.17 -12.19 7.56
CA GLU A 53 4.17 -11.57 6.72
C GLU A 53 3.74 -10.14 6.37
N LEU A 54 4.59 -9.19 6.69
CA LEU A 54 4.36 -7.77 6.47
C LEU A 54 5.22 -7.28 5.31
N PHE A 55 4.58 -6.61 4.36
CA PHE A 55 5.24 -5.82 3.32
C PHE A 55 4.82 -4.37 3.47
N THR A 56 5.79 -3.48 3.60
CA THR A 56 5.57 -2.04 3.53
C THR A 56 6.25 -1.51 2.30
N GLY A 57 5.65 -0.53 1.64
CA GLY A 57 6.31 0.16 0.56
C GLY A 57 5.84 1.58 0.39
N GLN A 58 6.76 2.48 0.06
CA GLN A 58 6.45 3.88 -0.16
C GLN A 58 7.28 4.48 -1.31
N SER A 59 6.68 5.41 -2.02
CA SER A 59 7.31 6.16 -3.10
C SER A 59 6.88 7.63 -3.00
N ILE A 60 7.86 8.53 -3.13
CA ILE A 60 7.62 9.97 -3.15
C ILE A 60 7.54 10.44 -4.61
N ASP A 61 6.39 10.96 -5.02
CA ASP A 61 6.21 11.64 -6.31
C ASP A 61 5.82 13.11 -6.10
N GLY A 62 6.70 14.02 -6.50
CA GLY A 62 6.62 15.44 -6.13
C GLY A 62 6.66 15.61 -4.62
N LYS A 63 5.56 16.12 -4.06
CA LYS A 63 5.38 16.37 -2.61
C LYS A 63 4.38 15.40 -1.96
N ALA A 64 3.88 14.42 -2.71
CA ALA A 64 2.96 13.41 -2.21
C ALA A 64 3.69 12.08 -1.99
N THR A 65 3.26 11.33 -0.98
CA THR A 65 3.79 10.00 -0.71
C THR A 65 2.70 8.98 -0.99
N TYR A 66 2.98 8.08 -1.91
CA TYR A 66 2.14 6.94 -2.23
C TYR A 66 2.71 5.73 -1.49
N GLY A 67 1.87 4.96 -0.82
CA GLY A 67 2.36 3.80 -0.10
C GLY A 67 1.34 2.71 0.14
N PHE A 68 1.84 1.59 0.65
CA PHE A 68 1.04 0.46 1.06
C PHE A 68 1.64 -0.20 2.31
N VAL A 69 0.75 -0.85 3.05
CA VAL A 69 1.08 -1.83 4.09
C VAL A 69 0.23 -3.05 3.81
N THR A 70 0.86 -4.19 3.60
CA THR A 70 0.20 -5.46 3.32
C THR A 70 0.63 -6.48 4.36
N CYS A 71 -0.34 -7.13 4.99
CA CYS A 71 -0.16 -8.23 5.92
C CYS A 71 -0.77 -9.50 5.32
N ARG A 72 0.05 -10.51 5.07
CA ARG A 72 -0.44 -11.87 4.75
C ARG A 72 -0.58 -12.63 6.05
N LEU A 73 -1.82 -13.03 6.33
CA LEU A 73 -2.15 -13.72 7.57
C LEU A 73 -1.55 -15.13 7.56
N ALA A 74 -0.91 -15.51 8.66
CA ALA A 74 -0.48 -16.88 8.88
C ALA A 74 -1.69 -17.82 9.02
N CYS A 75 -2.76 -17.33 9.66
CA CYS A 75 -4.04 -18.01 9.80
C CYS A 75 -5.13 -17.23 9.04
N PRO A 76 -5.54 -17.69 7.84
CA PRO A 76 -6.60 -17.05 7.07
C PRO A 76 -7.95 -17.05 7.78
N LEU A 77 -8.72 -16.01 7.53
CA LEU A 77 -10.08 -15.82 8.02
C LEU A 77 -11.08 -16.32 6.97
N SER A 78 -12.01 -17.18 7.39
CA SER A 78 -13.05 -17.74 6.50
C SER A 78 -14.33 -16.92 6.44
N ASP A 79 -14.54 -16.02 7.41
CA ASP A 79 -15.75 -15.21 7.53
C ASP A 79 -15.49 -13.78 7.03
N ARG A 80 -16.36 -13.30 6.14
CA ARG A 80 -16.22 -11.99 5.48
C ARG A 80 -16.35 -10.84 6.48
N MET A 81 -17.27 -10.95 7.44
CA MET A 81 -17.50 -9.91 8.45
C MET A 81 -16.30 -9.82 9.40
N LEU A 82 -15.74 -10.97 9.80
CA LEU A 82 -14.51 -11.03 10.60
C LEU A 82 -13.31 -10.47 9.84
N ALA A 83 -13.20 -10.75 8.53
CA ALA A 83 -12.15 -10.19 7.69
C ALA A 83 -12.24 -8.66 7.61
N GLU A 84 -13.44 -8.11 7.39
CA GLU A 84 -13.68 -6.67 7.40
C GLU A 84 -13.34 -6.03 8.76
N GLN A 85 -13.77 -6.64 9.86
CA GLN A 85 -13.41 -6.17 11.21
C GLN A 85 -11.90 -6.19 11.44
N ARG A 86 -11.20 -7.23 10.97
CA ARG A 86 -9.73 -7.32 11.06
C ARG A 86 -9.06 -6.22 10.23
N LEU A 87 -9.60 -5.88 9.06
CA LEU A 87 -9.10 -4.77 8.24
C LEU A 87 -9.26 -3.42 8.96
N PHE A 88 -10.42 -3.17 9.57
CA PHE A 88 -10.66 -1.96 10.35
C PHE A 88 -9.67 -1.83 11.50
N LEU A 89 -9.52 -2.89 12.31
CA LEU A 89 -8.55 -2.91 13.42
C LEU A 89 -7.11 -2.74 12.93
N PHE A 90 -6.79 -3.26 11.75
CA PHE A 90 -5.47 -3.09 11.16
C PHE A 90 -5.22 -1.63 10.74
N MET A 91 -6.21 -0.96 10.16
CA MET A 91 -6.14 0.48 9.86
C MET A 91 -5.95 1.32 11.13
N GLU A 92 -6.74 1.07 12.17
CA GLU A 92 -6.61 1.73 13.48
C GLU A 92 -5.22 1.53 14.11
N HIS A 93 -4.65 0.33 13.96
CA HIS A 93 -3.31 0.03 14.46
C HIS A 93 -2.22 0.87 13.75
N LEU A 94 -2.45 1.31 12.52
CA LEU A 94 -1.49 2.13 11.78
C LEU A 94 -1.46 3.59 12.24
N HIS A 95 -2.55 4.10 12.81
CA HIS A 95 -2.67 5.50 13.25
C HIS A 95 -1.47 5.99 14.10
N PRO A 96 -1.07 5.32 15.19
CA PRO A 96 0.07 5.76 16.00
C PRO A 96 1.40 5.74 15.24
N HIS A 97 1.58 4.87 14.25
CA HIS A 97 2.82 4.77 13.48
C HIS A 97 2.97 5.91 12.46
N TYR A 98 1.87 6.51 12.01
CA TYR A 98 1.85 7.63 11.08
C TYR A 98 1.51 8.97 11.73
N GLY A 99 1.32 8.99 13.06
CA GLY A 99 0.96 10.21 13.79
C GLY A 99 -0.40 10.76 13.35
N ILE A 100 -1.38 9.88 13.10
CA ILE A 100 -2.73 10.28 12.71
C ILE A 100 -3.47 10.84 13.93
N GLU A 101 -4.01 12.05 13.79
CA GLU A 101 -4.74 12.75 14.86
C GLU A 101 -6.25 12.77 14.62
N CYS A 102 -6.68 12.74 13.36
CA CYS A 102 -8.08 12.82 12.99
C CYS A 102 -8.39 11.87 11.84
N THR A 103 -9.59 11.30 11.86
CA THR A 103 -10.13 10.53 10.73
C THR A 103 -11.56 10.97 10.39
N THR A 104 -11.97 10.79 9.14
CA THR A 104 -13.32 11.12 8.69
C THR A 104 -13.70 10.35 7.43
N GLY A 105 -15.01 10.25 7.18
CA GLY A 105 -15.53 9.67 5.94
C GLY A 105 -15.26 8.18 5.78
N LEU A 106 -15.32 7.42 6.89
CA LEU A 106 -15.25 5.97 6.84
C LEU A 106 -16.41 5.42 5.98
N ASP A 107 -16.04 4.71 4.93
CA ASP A 107 -16.94 3.99 4.03
C ASP A 107 -16.57 2.51 4.05
N THR A 108 -17.51 1.62 4.31
CA THR A 108 -17.29 0.18 4.50
C THR A 108 -18.11 -0.64 3.51
N GLY A 109 -17.86 -1.95 3.43
CA GLY A 109 -18.57 -2.83 2.50
C GLY A 109 -18.20 -2.62 1.03
N LEU A 110 -17.06 -1.97 0.74
CA LEU A 110 -16.62 -1.75 -0.64
C LEU A 110 -16.34 -3.08 -1.34
N GLU A 111 -16.75 -3.19 -2.61
CA GLU A 111 -16.48 -4.37 -3.44
C GLU A 111 -15.27 -4.16 -4.33
N HIS A 112 -14.36 -5.15 -4.35
CA HIS A 112 -13.20 -5.10 -5.23
C HIS A 112 -13.56 -5.58 -6.63
N ARG A 113 -13.38 -4.73 -7.66
CA ARG A 113 -13.78 -5.00 -9.05
C ARG A 113 -13.29 -6.35 -9.62
N ALA A 114 -12.11 -6.80 -9.19
CA ALA A 114 -11.47 -8.02 -9.71
C ALA A 114 -11.45 -9.20 -8.72
N CYS A 115 -11.94 -9.03 -7.48
CA CYS A 115 -11.90 -10.09 -6.45
C CYS A 115 -13.23 -10.06 -5.69
N ARG A 116 -14.14 -10.98 -6.02
CA ARG A 116 -15.50 -10.99 -5.45
C ARG A 116 -15.53 -11.29 -3.95
N ASP A 117 -14.59 -12.10 -3.49
CA ASP A 117 -14.49 -12.50 -2.09
C ASP A 117 -13.88 -11.39 -1.22
N ALA A 118 -13.28 -10.37 -1.84
CA ALA A 118 -12.73 -9.25 -1.12
C ALA A 118 -13.79 -8.24 -0.67
N VAL A 119 -13.52 -7.64 0.48
CA VAL A 119 -14.22 -6.49 1.05
C VAL A 119 -13.21 -5.39 1.31
N GLY A 120 -13.64 -4.15 1.20
CA GLY A 120 -12.79 -2.99 1.44
C GLY A 120 -13.47 -1.91 2.24
N MET A 121 -12.66 -0.95 2.64
CA MET A 121 -13.11 0.28 3.27
C MET A 121 -12.22 1.44 2.81
N SER A 122 -12.73 2.65 2.89
CA SER A 122 -11.94 3.85 2.63
C SER A 122 -12.18 4.89 3.71
N GLU A 123 -11.17 5.71 3.95
CA GLU A 123 -11.22 6.75 4.97
C GLU A 123 -10.27 7.88 4.59
N TYR A 124 -10.52 9.08 5.13
CA TYR A 124 -9.57 10.19 5.10
C TYR A 124 -8.93 10.36 6.47
N TRP A 125 -7.61 10.49 6.50
CA TRP A 125 -6.86 10.75 7.73
C TRP A 125 -6.18 12.11 7.66
N GLN A 126 -5.89 12.69 8.81
CA GLN A 126 -5.01 13.84 8.94
C GLN A 126 -3.93 13.53 9.98
N ASP A 127 -2.67 13.74 9.60
CA ASP A 127 -1.53 13.56 10.51
C ASP A 127 -1.21 14.84 11.30
N ALA A 128 -0.35 14.71 12.31
CA ALA A 128 0.12 15.81 13.16
C ALA A 128 0.86 16.93 12.42
N ASP A 129 1.32 16.70 11.18
CA ASP A 129 1.90 17.75 10.32
C ASP A 129 0.82 18.50 9.52
N GLY A 130 -0.46 18.21 9.77
CA GLY A 130 -1.61 18.74 9.03
C GLY A 130 -1.65 18.28 7.58
N LYS A 131 -1.11 17.09 7.26
CA LYS A 131 -1.24 16.50 5.91
C LYS A 131 -2.46 15.61 5.86
N ASP A 132 -3.25 15.80 4.81
CA ASP A 132 -4.40 14.96 4.52
C ASP A 132 -4.00 13.71 3.75
N TRP A 133 -4.61 12.60 4.11
CA TRP A 133 -4.42 11.29 3.51
C TRP A 133 -5.75 10.79 2.98
N LYS A 134 -5.73 10.11 1.81
CA LYS A 134 -6.79 9.17 1.45
C LYS A 134 -6.25 7.78 1.62
N VAL A 135 -7.05 6.93 2.22
CA VAL A 135 -6.69 5.56 2.56
C VAL A 135 -7.74 4.62 2.01
N MET A 136 -7.29 3.49 1.50
CA MET A 136 -8.15 2.42 1.02
C MET A 136 -7.62 1.08 1.52
N GLY A 137 -8.45 0.39 2.28
CA GLY A 137 -8.21 -0.94 2.78
C GLY A 137 -8.89 -2.01 1.92
N TRP A 138 -8.24 -3.15 1.75
CA TRP A 138 -8.78 -4.34 1.09
C TRP A 138 -8.40 -5.60 1.84
N THR A 139 -9.32 -6.55 1.94
CA THR A 139 -9.04 -7.88 2.48
C THR A 139 -9.87 -8.96 1.80
N ASP A 140 -9.27 -10.14 1.59
CA ASP A 140 -9.95 -11.37 1.15
C ASP A 140 -9.95 -12.45 2.25
N GLY A 141 -9.59 -12.07 3.49
CA GLY A 141 -9.42 -12.99 4.60
C GLY A 141 -8.05 -13.70 4.63
N THR A 142 -7.28 -13.69 3.54
CA THR A 142 -5.90 -14.22 3.51
C THR A 142 -4.86 -13.09 3.55
N LEU A 143 -5.20 -11.94 2.98
CA LEU A 143 -4.37 -10.76 2.85
C LEU A 143 -5.14 -9.55 3.36
N VAL A 144 -4.53 -8.74 4.20
CA VAL A 144 -5.03 -7.42 4.60
C VAL A 144 -4.10 -6.38 4.00
N THR A 145 -4.60 -5.46 3.19
CA THR A 145 -3.80 -4.41 2.54
C THR A 145 -4.40 -3.05 2.77
N VAL A 146 -3.58 -2.10 3.20
CA VAL A 146 -3.91 -0.68 3.31
C VAL A 146 -3.06 0.09 2.32
N LEU A 147 -3.70 0.84 1.44
CA LEU A 147 -3.09 1.72 0.46
C LEU A 147 -3.31 3.16 0.92
N TYR A 148 -2.33 4.03 0.73
CA TYR A 148 -2.48 5.43 1.12
C TYR A 148 -1.80 6.39 0.16
N ILE A 149 -2.33 7.61 0.13
CA ILE A 149 -1.69 8.78 -0.47
C ILE A 149 -1.64 9.87 0.59
N ARG A 150 -0.45 10.16 1.11
CA ARG A 150 -0.21 11.28 2.03
C ARG A 150 -0.02 12.57 1.25
N ASN A 151 -0.51 13.67 1.82
CA ASN A 151 -0.52 15.01 1.22
C ASN A 151 -1.32 15.00 -0.08
N ILE A 152 -2.55 14.51 0.01
CA ILE A 152 -3.40 14.24 -1.15
C ILE A 152 -3.92 15.50 -1.84
N SER A 153 -4.10 16.59 -1.10
CA SER A 153 -4.66 17.87 -1.58
C SER A 153 -3.91 18.49 -2.77
N ILE A 154 -2.65 18.10 -2.97
CA ILE A 154 -1.79 18.57 -4.08
C ILE A 154 -1.69 17.58 -5.25
N THR A 155 -2.39 16.44 -5.17
CA THR A 155 -2.34 15.39 -6.20
C THR A 155 -3.56 15.46 -7.10
N ASP A 156 -3.37 15.18 -8.38
CA ASP A 156 -4.48 15.08 -9.34
C ASP A 156 -5.40 13.88 -9.01
N PHE A 157 -6.70 14.12 -9.02
CA PHE A 157 -7.70 13.11 -8.66
C PHE A 157 -7.62 11.85 -9.53
N ARG A 158 -7.34 11.98 -10.84
CA ARG A 158 -7.20 10.82 -11.72
C ARG A 158 -5.98 9.99 -11.37
N ARG A 159 -4.88 10.62 -10.95
CA ARG A 159 -3.70 9.92 -10.44
C ARG A 159 -3.97 9.19 -9.13
N GLN A 160 -4.76 9.79 -8.24
CA GLN A 160 -5.16 9.14 -6.99
C GLN A 160 -5.98 7.87 -7.28
N ASP A 161 -7.03 8.00 -8.08
CA ASP A 161 -7.89 6.87 -8.42
C ASP A 161 -7.13 5.80 -9.20
N ALA A 162 -6.29 6.18 -10.16
CA ALA A 162 -5.45 5.22 -10.89
C ALA A 162 -4.53 4.43 -9.95
N PHE A 163 -4.01 5.06 -8.89
CA PHE A 163 -3.19 4.37 -7.89
C PHE A 163 -4.01 3.33 -7.12
N PHE A 164 -5.13 3.74 -6.51
CA PHE A 164 -5.98 2.83 -5.73
C PHE A 164 -6.57 1.71 -6.59
N GLU A 165 -7.06 2.04 -7.79
CA GLU A 165 -7.60 1.07 -8.74
C GLU A 165 -6.53 0.16 -9.37
N SER A 166 -5.24 0.42 -9.15
CA SER A 166 -4.16 -0.43 -9.67
C SER A 166 -3.89 -1.67 -8.81
N PHE A 167 -4.41 -1.72 -7.59
CA PHE A 167 -4.19 -2.85 -6.69
C PHE A 167 -4.83 -4.12 -7.24
N ARG A 168 -4.06 -5.20 -7.21
CA ARG A 168 -4.54 -6.53 -7.59
C ARG A 168 -4.13 -7.51 -6.51
N PHE A 169 -5.10 -8.23 -5.97
CA PHE A 169 -4.84 -9.46 -5.22
C PHE A 169 -4.02 -10.43 -6.08
N ALA A 170 -3.29 -11.31 -5.40
CA ALA A 170 -2.69 -12.45 -6.06
C ALA A 170 -3.76 -13.24 -6.82
N PRO A 171 -3.45 -13.82 -7.99
CA PRO A 171 -4.35 -14.76 -8.63
C PRO A 171 -4.70 -15.86 -7.62
N ALA A 172 -5.98 -16.14 -7.41
CA ALA A 172 -6.42 -17.19 -6.50
C ALA A 172 -5.78 -18.51 -6.93
N ARG A 173 -4.74 -18.95 -6.22
CA ARG A 173 -4.33 -20.34 -6.27
C ARG A 173 -5.38 -21.10 -5.48
N LYS A 174 -6.44 -21.56 -6.17
CA LYS A 174 -7.25 -22.67 -5.65
C LYS A 174 -6.25 -23.76 -5.32
N LEU A 175 -6.00 -23.97 -4.03
CA LEU A 175 -5.40 -25.21 -3.57
C LEU A 175 -6.38 -26.28 -4.02
N ALA A 176 -5.97 -27.05 -5.04
CA ALA A 176 -6.69 -28.20 -5.53
C ALA A 176 -6.60 -29.33 -4.49
#